data_AF-A0A6P6RVK8-F1
#
_entry.id   AF-A0A6P6RVK8-F1
#
_cell.length_a   1.000
_cell.length_b   1.000
_cell.length_c   1.000
_cell.angle_alpha   90.00
_cell.angle_beta   90.00
_cell.angle_gamma   90.00
#
_symmetry.space_group_name_H-M   'P 1'
#
loop_
_entity.id
_entity.type
_entity.pdbx_description
1 polymer ?
#
loop_
_entity_poly.entity_id
_entity_poly.type
_entity_poly.pdbx_seq_one_letter_code
_entity_poly.pdbx_strand_id
1 'polypeptide(L)' 'MCEVFEVPVKGELILTAGTIHTPQILLQSGVGDPAELKKLRLEPVLNIPGVGKNLQVRH' A
#
# COMPACT_ATOMS: atom_id res chain seq x y z
N MET A 1 -11.73 4.13 -20.35
CA MET A 1 -10.64 4.87 -19.68
C MET A 1 -11.01 4.98 -18.22
N CYS A 2 -10.14 4.55 -17.29
CA CYS A 2 -10.35 4.83 -15.87
C CYS A 2 -10.03 6.31 -15.63
N GLU A 3 -10.96 7.01 -14.99
CA GLU A 3 -10.77 8.37 -14.52
C GLU A 3 -10.14 8.31 -13.12
N VAL A 4 -9.11 9.11 -12.89
CA VAL A 4 -8.46 9.25 -11.59
C VAL A 4 -8.89 10.59 -11.01
N PHE A 5 -9.28 10.60 -9.75
CA PHE A 5 -9.63 11.81 -9.02
C PHE A 5 -8.62 12.05 -7.89
N GLU A 6 -8.18 13.29 -7.75
CA GLU A 6 -7.29 13.71 -6.67
C GLU A 6 -8.09 14.51 -5.65
N VAL A 7 -8.00 14.11 -4.37
CA VAL A 7 -8.66 14.80 -3.26
C VAL A 7 -7.60 15.12 -2.20
N PRO A 8 -7.21 16.39 -2.02
CA PRO A 8 -6.21 16.76 -1.03
C PRO A 8 -6.77 16.63 0.39
N VAL A 9 -5.95 16.13 1.32
CA VAL A 9 -6.30 15.97 2.74
C VAL A 9 -5.47 16.95 3.56
N LYS A 10 -6.13 17.79 4.38
CA LYS A 10 -5.44 18.76 5.28
C LYS A 10 -5.01 18.16 6.62
N GLY A 11 -5.56 17.01 6.99
CA GLY A 11 -5.29 16.29 8.23
C GLY A 11 -4.75 14.89 7.96
N GLU A 12 -5.37 13.89 8.58
CA GLU A 12 -4.96 12.50 8.45
C GLU A 12 -5.81 11.76 7.40
N LEU A 13 -5.16 10.89 6.64
CA LEU A 13 -5.81 9.92 5.76
C LEU A 13 -5.81 8.56 6.46
N ILE A 14 -6.99 8.01 6.73
CA ILE A 14 -7.15 6.69 7.37
C ILE A 14 -7.52 5.67 6.30
N LEU A 15 -6.73 4.59 6.18
CA LEU A 15 -7.05 3.47 5.30
C LEU A 15 -7.85 2.41 6.06
N THR A 16 -9.04 2.08 5.53
CA THR A 16 -9.97 1.09 6.12
C THR A 16 -10.37 0.00 5.13
N ALA A 17 -9.51 -0.31 4.16
CA ALA A 17 -9.81 -1.24 3.06
C ALA A 17 -9.64 -2.73 3.43
N GLY A 18 -9.56 -3.05 4.73
CA GLY A 18 -9.41 -4.42 5.23
C GLY A 18 -8.01 -5.02 5.04
N THR A 19 -7.84 -6.26 5.48
CA THR A 19 -6.54 -6.97 5.55
C THR A 19 -5.93 -7.31 4.19
N ILE A 20 -6.73 -7.31 3.12
CA ILE A 20 -6.28 -7.60 1.75
C ILE A 20 -5.95 -6.32 1.00
N HIS A 21 -6.87 -5.34 0.94
CA HIS A 21 -6.67 -4.17 0.09
C HIS A 21 -5.86 -3.05 0.76
N THR A 22 -5.86 -2.92 2.09
CA THR A 22 -5.02 -1.92 2.78
C THR A 22 -3.53 -2.11 2.48
N PRO A 23 -2.94 -3.32 2.65
CA PRO A 23 -1.54 -3.52 2.27
C PRO A 23 -1.31 -3.37 0.77
N GLN A 24 -2.28 -3.72 -0.10
CA GLN A 24 -2.16 -3.49 -1.54
C GLN A 24 -2.03 -1.99 -1.87
N ILE A 25 -2.89 -1.15 -1.28
CA ILE A 25 -2.85 0.31 -1.45
C ILE A 25 -1.50 0.86 -0.99
N LEU A 26 -1.00 0.43 0.18
CA LEU A 26 0.32 0.84 0.69
C LEU A 26 1.45 0.45 -0.27
N LEU A 27 1.47 -0.79 -0.76
CA LEU A 27 2.50 -1.27 -1.69
C LEU A 27 2.48 -0.48 -3.01
N GLN A 28 1.30 -0.26 -3.58
CA GLN A 28 1.14 0.55 -4.80
C GLN A 28 1.50 2.03 -4.59
N SER A 29 1.45 2.51 -3.35
CA SER A 29 1.89 3.85 -2.95
C SER A 29 3.39 3.92 -2.61
N GLY A 30 4.15 2.84 -2.83
CA GLY A 30 5.59 2.79 -2.56
C GLY A 30 5.97 2.50 -1.11
N VAL A 31 5.03 2.05 -0.27
CA VAL A 31 5.28 1.68 1.14
C VAL A 31 5.39 0.16 1.27
N GLY A 32 6.60 -0.36 1.48
CA GLY A 32 6.85 -1.81 1.47
C GLY A 32 8.33 -2.19 1.50
N ASP A 33 8.65 -3.42 1.11
CA ASP A 33 10.04 -3.87 0.91
C ASP A 33 10.62 -3.22 -0.38
N PRO A 34 11.68 -2.39 -0.29
CA PRO A 34 12.25 -1.70 -1.46
C PRO A 34 12.73 -2.64 -2.57
N ALA A 35 13.19 -3.85 -2.23
CA ALA A 35 13.66 -4.81 -3.23
C ALA A 35 12.49 -5.44 -3.99
N GLU A 36 11.36 -5.72 -3.32
CA GLU A 36 10.14 -6.19 -3.98
C GLU A 36 9.51 -5.10 -4.84
N LEU A 37 9.41 -3.87 -4.33
CA LEU A 37 8.85 -2.73 -5.05
C LEU A 37 9.65 -2.41 -6.32
N LYS A 38 10.99 -2.40 -6.25
CA LYS A 38 11.85 -2.14 -7.42
C LYS A 38 11.70 -3.21 -8.51
N LYS A 39 11.50 -4.49 -8.15
CA LYS A 39 11.21 -5.56 -9.13
C LYS A 39 9.92 -5.29 -9.91
N LEU A 40 8.97 -4.61 -9.29
CA LEU A 40 7.69 -4.19 -9.89
C LEU A 40 7.75 -2.80 -10.53
N ARG A 41 8.93 -2.17 -10.61
CA ARG A 41 9.14 -0.80 -11.13
C ARG A 41 8.35 0.27 -10.34
N LEU A 42 8.11 0.03 -9.05
CA LEU A 42 7.54 1.01 -8.12
C LEU A 42 8.67 1.72 -7.37
N GLU A 43 8.55 3.03 -7.24
CA GLU A 43 9.50 3.83 -6.47
C GLU A 43 9.22 3.68 -4.97
N PRO A 44 10.19 3.22 -4.15
CA PRO A 44 9.98 3.11 -2.71
C PRO A 44 9.93 4.48 -2.04
N VAL A 45 8.80 4.79 -1.42
CA VAL A 45 8.58 6.00 -0.60
C VAL A 45 8.96 5.74 0.85
N LEU A 46 8.67 4.55 1.38
CA LEU A 46 8.96 4.19 2.76
C LEU A 46 9.27 2.69 2.90
N ASN A 47 10.39 2.37 3.58
CA ASN A 47 10.86 1.00 3.78
C ASN A 47 10.16 0.34 4.98
N ILE A 48 9.09 -0.42 4.71
CA ILE A 48 8.38 -1.23 5.71
C ILE A 48 8.18 -2.64 5.15
N PRO A 49 9.15 -3.55 5.30
CA PRO A 49 9.13 -4.86 4.63
C PRO A 49 8.02 -5.80 5.15
N GLY A 50 7.41 -5.49 6.30
CA GLY A 50 6.27 -6.24 6.84
C GLY A 50 4.93 -5.98 6.15
N VAL A 51 4.81 -4.96 5.30
CA VAL A 51 3.55 -4.64 4.61
C VAL A 51 3.12 -5.80 3.71
N GLY A 52 1.85 -6.20 3.85
CA GLY A 52 1.26 -7.31 3.09
C GLY A 52 1.73 -8.70 3.49
N LYS A 53 2.53 -8.81 4.56
CA LYS A 53 2.96 -10.09 5.14
C LYS A 53 2.10 -10.43 6.36
N ASN A 54 2.25 -11.65 6.88
CA ASN A 54 1.55 -12.13 8.08
C ASN A 54 0.01 -12.05 7.99
N LEU A 55 -0.57 -12.40 6.84
CA LEU A 55 -2.02 -12.60 6.75
C LEU A 55 -2.41 -13.77 7.65
N GLN A 56 -3.37 -13.55 8.54
CA GLN A 56 -3.92 -14.56 9.43
C GLN A 56 -5.39 -14.72 9.14
N VAL A 57 -5.80 -15.97 8.91
CA VAL A 57 -7.19 -16.36 8.77
C VAL A 57 -7.54 -17.28 9.93
N ARG A 58 -8.75 -17.15 10.48
CA ARG A 58 -9.26 -18.14 11.42
C ARG A 58 -9.87 -19.29 10.61
N HIS A 59 -9.55 -20.51 11.01
CA HIS A 59 -10.27 -21.71 10.62
C HIS A 59 -11.55 -21.85 11.43
#